data_AF-A0A4U7AS88-F1
#
_entry.id   AF-A0A4U7AS88-F1
#
_cell.length_a   1.000
_cell.length_b   1.000
_cell.length_c   1.000
_cell.angle_alpha   90.00
_cell.angle_beta   90.00
_cell.angle_gamma   90.00
#
_symmetry.space_group_name_H-M   'P 1'
#
loop_
_entity.id
_entity.type
_entity.pdbx_description
1 polymer ?
#
loop_
_entity_poly.entity_id
_entity_poly.type
_entity_poly.pdbx_seq_one_letter_code
_entity_poly.pdbx_strand_id
1 'polypeptide(L)'
;MTVVEIARPTEVLGRHDSVTGSPDSESRIPFVRKTSGHYYPPDIAHDLDGIDLPLKQKEQVLATAWEYSRSVIPSFTNWSRYVAFMRIIIMGIIAEYRGTLIDLVAGDKVLNFDMNDILSALFGGTRGHEAMSREYRNFVLISAEKTSDRKEGELFRRYVNALAYSPQQWFRIRDADDLARFTIAAALACNDVNDVWFTDEQFDLLAELGDTQYDAISYFKHRSEGETNSTFAYMPSDLRVQAWQQYRNVLWALDVAWGRRPGYPVVINFLRIFGGPLHMMMQRYRFVEEGLTIGRQENKQVVDQTRQHFKLWNRLAATGLLPNTWSATSRSSR
;
A
#
# COMPACT_ATOMS: atom_id res chain seq x y z
N MET A 1 -31.54 9.50 23.12
CA MET A 1 -30.35 9.44 22.25
C MET A 1 -29.87 10.86 22.05
N THR A 2 -28.81 11.24 22.74
CA THR A 2 -28.31 12.61 22.78
C THR A 2 -27.28 12.78 21.68
N VAL A 3 -27.57 13.67 20.72
CA VAL A 3 -26.65 14.04 19.64
C VAL A 3 -25.60 14.96 20.23
N VAL A 4 -24.33 14.55 20.16
CA VAL A 4 -23.19 15.40 20.52
C VAL A 4 -22.78 16.16 19.25
N GLU A 5 -23.08 17.46 19.20
CA GLU A 5 -22.59 18.38 18.18
C GLU A 5 -21.08 18.58 18.34
N ILE A 6 -20.32 18.28 17.29
CA ILE A 6 -18.89 18.59 17.21
C ILE A 6 -18.75 20.05 16.80
N ALA A 7 -18.28 20.89 17.72
CA ALA A 7 -18.05 22.31 17.50
C ALA A 7 -16.99 22.57 16.41
N ARG A 8 -17.26 23.56 15.55
CA ARG A 8 -16.31 24.06 14.54
C ARG A 8 -15.25 24.96 15.20
N PRO A 9 -13.97 24.93 14.80
CA PRO A 9 -12.98 25.83 15.36
C PRO A 9 -13.13 27.24 14.75
N THR A 10 -13.38 28.23 15.60
CA THR A 10 -13.25 29.65 15.31
C THR A 10 -11.77 30.06 15.35
N GLU A 11 -11.39 30.92 14.41
CA GLU A 11 -10.11 31.65 14.39
C GLU A 11 -9.92 32.47 15.68
N VAL A 12 -8.71 32.43 16.27
CA VAL A 12 -8.28 33.44 17.24
C VAL A 12 -6.87 33.90 16.90
N LEU A 13 -6.80 35.17 16.48
CA LEU A 13 -5.61 36.00 16.34
C LEU A 13 -5.10 36.46 17.72
N GLY A 14 -3.80 36.27 17.99
CA GLY A 14 -2.91 37.32 18.51
C GLY A 14 -2.61 37.45 20.02
N ARG A 15 -1.28 37.49 20.29
CA ARG A 15 -0.47 38.18 21.35
C ARG A 15 -0.03 37.42 22.63
N HIS A 16 1.31 37.24 22.72
CA HIS A 16 2.27 37.51 23.82
C HIS A 16 1.68 37.69 25.25
N ASP A 17 2.10 37.02 26.33
CA ASP A 17 3.46 36.84 26.88
C ASP A 17 3.44 35.90 28.12
N SER A 18 4.64 35.55 28.60
CA SER A 18 5.04 35.03 29.93
C SER A 18 5.39 33.54 30.06
N VAL A 19 6.65 33.35 30.46
CA VAL A 19 7.36 32.11 30.74
C VAL A 19 7.07 31.67 32.17
N THR A 20 6.58 30.43 32.34
CA THR A 20 6.85 29.62 33.53
C THR A 20 6.96 28.16 33.10
N GLY A 21 8.15 27.58 33.24
CA GLY A 21 8.42 26.18 32.90
C GLY A 21 7.76 25.21 33.90
N SER A 22 7.22 24.11 33.37
CA SER A 22 6.81 22.91 34.10
C SER A 22 7.30 21.67 33.33
N PRO A 23 7.78 20.61 34.02
CA PRO A 23 8.47 19.48 33.40
C PRO A 23 7.45 18.41 33.00
N ASP A 24 6.74 18.62 31.90
CA ASP A 24 5.98 17.55 31.23
C ASP A 24 6.15 17.72 29.72
N SER A 25 7.36 17.40 29.23
CA SER A 25 7.60 17.18 27.81
C SER A 25 7.20 15.74 27.45
N GLU A 26 5.93 15.38 27.62
CA GLU A 26 5.36 14.32 26.81
C GLU A 26 5.51 14.77 25.35
N SER A 27 6.29 14.02 24.59
CA SER A 27 6.58 14.27 23.18
C SER A 27 5.28 14.24 22.39
N ARG A 28 4.60 15.39 22.28
CA ARG A 28 3.48 15.59 21.38
C ARG A 28 4.01 15.38 19.97
N ILE A 29 3.67 14.25 19.36
CA ILE A 29 3.96 13.96 17.96
C ILE A 29 3.45 15.16 17.14
N PRO A 30 4.33 15.88 16.43
CA PRO A 30 3.95 17.14 15.81
C PRO A 30 2.94 16.92 14.69
N PHE A 31 2.00 17.84 14.63
CA PHE A 31 0.76 17.82 13.86
C PHE A 31 0.93 17.45 12.38
N VAL A 32 -0.02 16.63 11.94
CA VAL A 32 -0.26 16.26 10.53
C VAL A 32 -0.39 17.50 9.66
N ARG A 33 0.34 17.55 8.54
CA ARG A 33 0.17 18.61 7.54
C ARG A 33 -1.15 18.39 6.80
N LYS A 34 -2.12 19.29 7.01
CA LYS A 34 -3.36 19.33 6.23
C LYS A 34 -3.15 20.20 5.00
N THR A 35 -2.77 19.59 3.88
CA THR A 35 -3.11 20.16 2.57
C THR A 35 -4.42 19.51 2.13
N SER A 36 -5.24 20.18 1.31
CA SER A 36 -6.64 19.83 1.03
C SER A 36 -6.93 18.32 0.89
N GLY A 37 -7.34 17.65 1.98
CA GLY A 37 -7.73 16.22 2.01
C GLY A 37 -6.62 15.19 2.30
N HIS A 38 -5.35 15.60 2.45
CA HIS A 38 -4.22 14.70 2.67
C HIS A 38 -3.66 14.81 4.09
N TYR A 39 -3.25 13.67 4.65
CA TYR A 39 -2.74 13.54 6.01
C TYR A 39 -1.45 12.71 5.99
N TYR A 40 -0.34 13.28 6.43
CA TYR A 40 0.93 12.58 6.68
C TYR A 40 1.79 13.32 7.73
N PRO A 41 2.70 12.62 8.44
CA PRO A 41 3.54 13.24 9.46
C PRO A 41 4.61 14.16 8.87
N PRO A 42 5.09 15.18 9.63
CA PRO A 42 6.16 16.07 9.19
C PRO A 42 7.46 15.36 8.78
N ASP A 43 7.75 14.21 9.38
CA ASP A 43 8.97 13.41 9.17
C ASP A 43 9.18 12.93 7.72
N ILE A 44 8.11 12.91 6.92
CA ILE A 44 8.15 12.52 5.49
C ILE A 44 7.73 13.67 4.55
N ALA A 45 7.44 14.86 5.08
CA ALA A 45 6.82 15.95 4.30
C ALA A 45 7.70 16.49 3.17
N HIS A 46 9.01 16.27 3.26
CA HIS A 46 10.03 16.78 2.33
C HIS A 46 10.75 15.64 1.59
N ASP A 47 10.35 14.40 1.79
CA ASP A 47 11.04 13.23 1.25
C ASP A 47 11.01 13.16 -0.29
N LEU A 48 10.09 13.91 -0.93
CA LEU A 48 9.96 14.00 -2.38
C LEU A 48 10.37 15.37 -2.96
N ASP A 49 11.03 16.23 -2.18
CA ASP A 49 11.53 17.50 -2.68
C ASP A 49 12.56 17.29 -3.80
N GLY A 50 12.56 18.15 -4.83
CA GLY A 50 13.44 18.00 -6.00
C GLY A 50 13.08 16.90 -6.99
N ILE A 51 12.26 15.91 -6.63
CA ILE A 51 11.80 14.86 -7.58
C ILE A 51 10.86 15.45 -8.64
N ASP A 52 11.01 15.04 -9.90
CA ASP A 52 10.17 15.48 -11.04
C ASP A 52 8.76 14.86 -11.03
N LEU A 53 7.97 15.29 -10.04
CA LEU A 53 6.55 14.97 -9.89
C LEU A 53 5.76 16.28 -9.64
N PRO A 54 4.55 16.45 -10.20
CA PRO A 54 3.63 17.50 -9.80
C PRO A 54 3.38 17.48 -8.28
N LEU A 55 3.29 18.66 -7.64
CA LEU A 55 3.12 18.79 -6.19
C LEU A 55 1.98 17.91 -5.64
N LYS A 56 0.81 17.96 -6.28
CA LYS A 56 -0.34 17.18 -5.85
C LYS A 56 -0.11 15.67 -5.91
N GLN A 57 0.72 15.17 -6.83
CA GLN A 57 1.10 13.75 -6.86
C GLN A 57 2.03 13.41 -5.70
N LYS A 58 2.99 14.29 -5.38
CA LYS A 58 3.86 14.11 -4.20
C LYS A 58 3.03 14.01 -2.91
N GLU A 59 2.10 14.94 -2.72
CA GLU A 59 1.19 14.93 -1.56
C GLU A 59 0.37 13.65 -1.47
N GLN A 60 -0.10 13.14 -2.61
CA GLN A 60 -0.84 11.89 -2.68
C GLN A 60 0.00 10.67 -2.32
N VAL A 61 1.23 10.58 -2.83
CA VAL A 61 2.18 9.51 -2.50
C VAL A 61 2.46 9.51 -0.99
N LEU A 62 2.76 10.67 -0.40
CA LEU A 62 3.04 10.80 1.03
C LEU A 62 1.82 10.41 1.88
N ALA A 63 0.62 10.88 1.52
CA ALA A 63 -0.62 10.53 2.22
C ALA A 63 -0.93 9.04 2.11
N THR A 64 -0.73 8.44 0.93
CA THR A 64 -0.98 7.01 0.72
C THR A 64 0.02 6.15 1.47
N ALA A 65 1.29 6.56 1.53
CA ALA A 65 2.28 5.85 2.34
C ALA A 65 1.92 5.88 3.83
N TRP A 66 1.43 7.01 4.33
CA TRP A 66 0.91 7.13 5.68
C TRP A 66 -0.32 6.24 5.91
N GLU A 67 -1.35 6.34 5.05
CA GLU A 67 -2.58 5.55 5.17
C GLU A 67 -2.31 4.05 5.09
N TYR A 68 -1.45 3.61 4.18
CA TYR A 68 -1.02 2.22 4.06
C TYR A 68 -0.35 1.75 5.35
N SER A 69 0.64 2.52 5.84
CA SER A 69 1.40 2.17 7.05
C SER A 69 0.51 2.08 8.28
N ARG A 70 -0.41 3.03 8.45
CA ARG A 70 -1.40 3.03 9.54
C ARG A 70 -2.38 1.87 9.46
N SER A 71 -2.67 1.39 8.25
CA SER A 71 -3.58 0.28 8.04
C SER A 71 -2.90 -1.05 8.35
N VAL A 72 -1.73 -1.31 7.75
CA VAL A 72 -1.04 -2.61 7.84
C VAL A 72 -0.24 -2.80 9.13
N ILE A 73 0.22 -1.71 9.75
CA ILE A 73 0.91 -1.71 11.05
C ILE A 73 0.20 -0.70 11.97
N PRO A 74 -0.97 -1.04 12.51
CA PRO A 74 -1.82 -0.10 13.25
C PRO A 74 -1.25 0.26 14.64
N SER A 75 -0.34 -0.55 15.18
CA SER A 75 0.38 -0.32 16.44
C SER A 75 1.89 -0.38 16.18
N PHE A 76 2.65 0.46 16.87
CA PHE A 76 4.11 0.49 16.82
C PHE A 76 4.65 1.02 18.16
N THR A 77 5.85 0.59 18.53
CA THR A 77 6.62 1.10 19.69
C THR A 77 7.84 1.90 19.25
N ASN A 78 8.29 1.69 18.01
CA ASN A 78 9.48 2.30 17.45
C ASN A 78 9.14 3.25 16.29
N TRP A 79 9.01 4.54 16.59
CA TRP A 79 8.67 5.56 15.58
C TRP A 79 9.72 5.66 14.48
N SER A 80 11.00 5.53 14.80
CA SER A 80 12.08 5.66 13.80
C SER A 80 11.99 4.55 12.75
N ARG A 81 11.77 3.31 13.18
CA ARG A 81 11.50 2.18 12.27
C ARG A 81 10.21 2.38 11.49
N TYR A 82 9.17 2.93 12.14
CA TYR A 82 7.91 3.24 11.48
C TYR A 82 8.07 4.28 10.36
N VAL A 83 8.89 5.32 10.58
CA VAL A 83 9.25 6.31 9.55
C VAL A 83 10.06 5.66 8.42
N ALA A 84 11.01 4.78 8.75
CA ALA A 84 11.72 4.01 7.72
C ALA A 84 10.76 3.15 6.88
N PHE A 85 9.78 2.51 7.50
CA PHE A 85 8.73 1.77 6.79
C PHE A 85 7.87 2.68 5.90
N MET A 86 7.50 3.89 6.35
CA MET A 86 6.80 4.85 5.49
C MET A 86 7.62 5.20 4.23
N ARG A 87 8.94 5.35 4.36
CA ARG A 87 9.85 5.62 3.23
C ARG A 87 9.97 4.44 2.27
N ILE A 88 9.98 3.21 2.80
CA ILE A 88 9.83 1.98 2.01
C ILE A 88 8.53 2.04 1.20
N ILE A 89 7.40 2.41 1.81
CA ILE A 89 6.13 2.49 1.08
C ILE A 89 6.14 3.62 0.03
N ILE A 90 6.74 4.78 0.32
CA ILE A 90 6.90 5.88 -0.67
C ILE A 90 7.64 5.40 -1.92
N MET A 91 8.80 4.75 -1.73
CA MET A 91 9.58 4.17 -2.82
C MET A 91 8.77 3.13 -3.60
N GLY A 92 8.04 2.27 -2.89
CA GLY A 92 7.19 1.24 -3.50
C GLY A 92 6.07 1.81 -4.35
N ILE A 93 5.33 2.80 -3.83
CA ILE A 93 4.27 3.49 -4.60
C ILE A 93 4.82 4.11 -5.88
N ILE A 94 6.01 4.74 -5.81
CA ILE A 94 6.63 5.32 -7.01
C ILE A 94 7.10 4.23 -7.97
N ALA A 95 7.62 3.10 -7.48
CA ALA A 95 7.95 1.94 -8.30
C ALA A 95 6.72 1.38 -9.02
N GLU A 96 5.58 1.29 -8.34
CA GLU A 96 4.31 0.81 -8.91
C GLU A 96 3.63 1.82 -9.86
N TYR A 97 3.99 3.10 -9.78
CA TYR A 97 3.35 4.17 -10.54
C TYR A 97 4.19 4.68 -11.71
N ARG A 98 5.49 4.88 -11.49
CA ARG A 98 6.40 5.58 -12.38
C ARG A 98 7.80 4.99 -12.27
N GLY A 99 7.92 3.70 -12.58
CA GLY A 99 9.16 2.93 -12.53
C GLY A 99 10.32 3.49 -13.36
N THR A 100 10.05 4.38 -14.32
CA THR A 100 11.09 5.13 -15.06
C THR A 100 11.93 6.03 -14.16
N LEU A 101 11.45 6.41 -12.97
CA LEU A 101 12.21 7.18 -11.98
C LEU A 101 13.13 6.31 -11.11
N ILE A 102 13.11 4.98 -11.30
CA ILE A 102 13.88 4.03 -10.50
C ILE A 102 14.78 3.22 -11.42
N ASP A 103 16.08 3.23 -11.10
CA ASP A 103 17.09 2.42 -11.75
C ASP A 103 17.99 1.79 -10.69
N LEU A 104 17.66 0.54 -10.30
CA LEU A 104 18.45 -0.22 -9.34
C LEU A 104 19.75 -0.79 -9.93
N VAL A 105 19.91 -0.76 -11.26
CA VAL A 105 21.17 -1.17 -11.90
C VAL A 105 22.20 -0.06 -11.74
N ALA A 106 21.77 1.20 -11.76
CA ALA A 106 22.62 2.37 -11.54
C ALA A 106 23.10 2.52 -10.09
N GLY A 107 22.41 1.89 -9.11
CA GLY A 107 22.86 1.81 -7.72
C GLY A 107 21.74 1.78 -6.70
N ASP A 108 22.13 1.96 -5.43
CA ASP A 108 21.24 1.86 -4.26
C ASP A 108 20.48 3.14 -3.93
N LYS A 109 20.72 4.22 -4.68
CA LYS A 109 20.00 5.48 -4.53
C LYS A 109 18.69 5.42 -5.31
N VAL A 110 17.59 5.37 -4.58
CA VAL A 110 16.24 5.39 -5.14
C VAL A 110 15.55 6.67 -4.71
N LEU A 111 15.26 7.54 -5.69
CA LEU A 111 14.74 8.89 -5.44
C LEU A 111 15.71 9.70 -4.55
N ASN A 112 15.24 10.17 -3.39
CA ASN A 112 16.05 10.88 -2.40
C ASN A 112 16.60 9.96 -1.30
N PHE A 113 16.42 8.65 -1.41
CA PHE A 113 16.78 7.69 -0.37
C PHE A 113 18.00 6.86 -0.77
N ASP A 114 18.82 6.52 0.21
CA ASP A 114 19.73 5.38 0.12
C ASP A 114 19.00 4.13 0.64
N MET A 115 18.83 3.13 -0.22
CA MET A 115 18.06 1.94 0.14
C MET A 115 18.71 1.14 1.26
N ASN A 116 20.04 1.07 1.33
CA ASN A 116 20.73 0.37 2.42
C ASN A 116 20.49 1.07 3.75
N ASP A 117 20.56 2.40 3.77
CA ASP A 117 20.35 3.18 4.99
C ASP A 117 18.92 3.02 5.51
N ILE A 118 17.92 3.08 4.62
CA ILE A 118 16.51 2.93 5.01
C ILE A 118 16.21 1.51 5.48
N LEU A 119 16.72 0.48 4.79
CA LEU A 119 16.55 -0.91 5.22
C LEU A 119 17.27 -1.21 6.53
N SER A 120 18.46 -0.63 6.73
CA SER A 120 19.20 -0.70 7.99
C SER A 120 18.48 0.03 9.12
N ALA A 121 17.84 1.17 8.82
CA ALA A 121 17.03 1.88 9.81
C ALA A 121 15.80 1.05 10.23
N LEU A 122 15.16 0.34 9.29
CA LEU A 122 13.99 -0.49 9.56
C LEU A 122 14.35 -1.81 10.27
N PHE A 123 15.35 -2.52 9.77
CA PHE A 123 15.66 -3.90 10.20
C PHE A 123 17.00 -4.07 10.91
N GLY A 124 17.80 -3.02 11.07
CA GLY A 124 19.09 -3.09 11.73
C GLY A 124 19.00 -3.73 13.12
N GLY A 125 19.79 -4.78 13.35
CA GLY A 125 19.77 -5.56 14.59
C GLY A 125 18.65 -6.61 14.70
N THR A 126 17.79 -6.74 13.68
CA THR A 126 16.79 -7.83 13.62
C THR A 126 17.36 -9.06 12.91
N ARG A 127 16.83 -10.25 13.24
CA ARG A 127 17.20 -11.52 12.57
C ARG A 127 16.96 -11.50 11.06
N GLY A 128 15.99 -10.73 10.60
CA GLY A 128 15.54 -10.69 9.21
C GLY A 128 16.28 -9.73 8.29
N HIS A 129 17.23 -8.95 8.80
CA HIS A 129 17.75 -7.78 8.09
C HIS A 129 18.19 -8.07 6.66
N GLU A 130 19.09 -9.04 6.46
CA GLU A 130 19.60 -9.34 5.12
C GLU A 130 18.53 -9.92 4.20
N ALA A 131 17.68 -10.80 4.72
CA ALA A 131 16.62 -11.44 3.94
C ALA A 131 15.58 -10.43 3.47
N MET A 132 15.09 -9.57 4.37
CA MET A 132 14.09 -8.55 4.03
C MET A 132 14.68 -7.44 3.15
N SER A 133 15.98 -7.17 3.29
CA SER A 133 16.67 -6.25 2.38
C SER A 133 16.68 -6.78 0.95
N ARG A 134 16.98 -8.07 0.76
CA ARG A 134 16.87 -8.72 -0.56
C ARG A 134 15.43 -8.74 -1.06
N GLU A 135 14.48 -9.03 -0.18
CA GLU A 135 13.05 -9.07 -0.52
C GLU A 135 12.58 -7.75 -1.14
N TYR A 136 12.88 -6.64 -0.46
CA TYR A 136 12.46 -5.33 -0.90
C TYR A 136 13.13 -4.89 -2.22
N ARG A 137 14.40 -5.25 -2.40
CA ARG A 137 15.12 -4.99 -3.65
C ARG A 137 14.48 -5.71 -4.83
N ASN A 138 14.08 -6.96 -4.63
CA ASN A 138 13.38 -7.73 -5.66
C ASN A 138 12.03 -7.11 -6.00
N PHE A 139 11.26 -6.71 -4.99
CA PHE A 139 10.01 -5.97 -5.19
C PHE A 139 10.22 -4.70 -6.02
N VAL A 140 11.09 -3.78 -5.58
CA VAL A 140 11.31 -2.50 -6.27
C VAL A 140 11.81 -2.73 -7.70
N LEU A 141 12.69 -3.71 -7.92
CA LEU A 141 13.19 -4.06 -9.26
C LEU A 141 12.03 -4.40 -10.20
N ILE A 142 11.22 -5.38 -9.81
CA ILE A 142 10.14 -5.89 -10.67
C ILE A 142 9.02 -4.87 -10.81
N SER A 143 8.63 -4.17 -9.74
CA SER A 143 7.61 -3.12 -9.81
C SER A 143 8.04 -1.99 -10.76
N ALA A 144 9.32 -1.59 -10.72
CA ALA A 144 9.84 -0.57 -11.62
C ALA A 144 9.93 -1.04 -13.09
N GLU A 145 10.28 -2.32 -13.33
CA GLU A 145 10.21 -2.93 -14.67
C GLU A 145 8.77 -2.91 -15.21
N LYS A 146 7.80 -3.37 -14.39
CA LYS A 146 6.37 -3.47 -14.73
C LYS A 146 5.76 -2.15 -15.20
N THR A 147 6.24 -1.03 -14.68
CA THR A 147 5.60 0.29 -14.82
C THR A 147 6.45 1.30 -15.61
N SER A 148 7.50 0.80 -16.28
CA SER A 148 8.34 1.58 -17.18
C SER A 148 8.33 1.02 -18.59
N ASP A 149 9.01 1.69 -19.51
CA ASP A 149 9.20 1.20 -20.88
C ASP A 149 10.03 -0.09 -20.93
N ARG A 150 10.66 -0.49 -19.81
CA ARG A 150 11.44 -1.73 -19.68
C ARG A 150 10.57 -2.98 -19.55
N LYS A 151 9.25 -2.85 -19.36
CA LYS A 151 8.30 -3.97 -19.30
C LYS A 151 8.35 -4.92 -20.52
N GLU A 152 8.77 -4.43 -21.68
CA GLU A 152 8.92 -5.24 -22.90
C GLU A 152 10.30 -5.93 -22.98
N GLY A 153 11.15 -5.73 -21.96
CA GLY A 153 12.49 -6.27 -21.86
C GLY A 153 12.56 -7.73 -21.45
N GLU A 154 13.75 -8.32 -21.63
CA GLU A 154 14.01 -9.72 -21.35
C GLU A 154 13.81 -10.10 -19.86
N LEU A 155 14.13 -9.19 -18.94
CA LEU A 155 13.96 -9.42 -17.50
C LEU A 155 12.47 -9.62 -17.15
N PHE A 156 11.61 -8.68 -17.54
CA PHE A 156 10.19 -8.78 -17.25
C PHE A 156 9.53 -9.96 -17.99
N ARG A 157 9.95 -10.25 -19.23
CA ARG A 157 9.50 -11.46 -19.94
C ARG A 157 9.84 -12.74 -19.18
N ARG A 158 11.05 -12.87 -18.62
CA ARG A 158 11.45 -14.01 -17.78
C ARG A 158 10.64 -14.09 -16.50
N TYR A 159 10.40 -12.94 -15.86
CA TYR A 159 9.56 -12.85 -14.68
C TYR A 159 8.14 -13.38 -14.93
N VAL A 160 7.48 -12.94 -16.01
CA VAL A 160 6.13 -13.42 -16.37
C VAL A 160 6.12 -14.92 -16.66
N ASN A 161 7.16 -15.46 -17.32
CA ASN A 161 7.26 -16.91 -17.54
C ASN A 161 7.46 -17.69 -16.24
N ALA A 162 8.20 -17.12 -15.29
CA ALA A 162 8.46 -17.73 -13.98
C ALA A 162 7.20 -17.81 -13.11
N LEU A 163 6.29 -16.83 -13.22
CA LEU A 163 5.02 -16.83 -12.51
C LEU A 163 4.19 -18.09 -12.79
N ALA A 164 4.13 -18.53 -14.05
CA ALA A 164 3.29 -19.65 -14.46
C ALA A 164 3.94 -21.03 -14.26
N TYR A 165 5.13 -21.12 -13.63
CA TYR A 165 5.89 -22.38 -13.57
C TYR A 165 5.29 -23.43 -12.61
N SER A 166 4.92 -23.03 -11.39
CA SER A 166 4.27 -23.91 -10.40
C SER A 166 3.49 -23.08 -9.37
N PRO A 167 2.48 -23.65 -8.68
CA PRO A 167 1.76 -22.94 -7.62
C PRO A 167 2.66 -22.42 -6.48
N GLN A 168 3.65 -23.21 -6.07
CA GLN A 168 4.61 -22.82 -5.02
C GLN A 168 5.45 -21.62 -5.48
N GLN A 169 5.93 -21.66 -6.72
CA GLN A 169 6.70 -20.56 -7.29
C GLN A 169 5.83 -19.31 -7.51
N TRP A 170 4.56 -19.49 -7.91
CA TRP A 170 3.59 -18.41 -8.01
C TRP A 170 3.45 -17.66 -6.69
N PHE A 171 3.11 -18.36 -5.60
CA PHE A 171 2.92 -17.71 -4.30
C PHE A 171 4.19 -17.09 -3.77
N ARG A 172 5.35 -17.70 -3.99
CA ARG A 172 6.62 -17.08 -3.57
C ARG A 172 6.91 -15.77 -4.30
N ILE A 173 6.64 -15.71 -5.60
CA ILE A 173 6.83 -14.49 -6.38
C ILE A 173 5.74 -13.46 -6.04
N ARG A 174 4.49 -13.89 -5.84
CA ARG A 174 3.39 -13.02 -5.44
C ARG A 174 3.64 -12.37 -4.09
N ASP A 175 4.13 -13.12 -3.10
CA ASP A 175 4.54 -12.60 -1.80
C ASP A 175 5.59 -11.48 -1.92
N ALA A 176 6.57 -11.66 -2.82
CA ALA A 176 7.57 -10.62 -3.09
C ALA A 176 6.93 -9.37 -3.73
N ASP A 177 6.00 -9.55 -4.69
CA ASP A 177 5.31 -8.44 -5.36
C ASP A 177 4.31 -7.71 -4.44
N ASP A 178 3.64 -8.42 -3.53
CA ASP A 178 2.67 -7.84 -2.57
C ASP A 178 3.31 -7.42 -1.24
N LEU A 179 4.59 -7.74 -1.04
CA LEU A 179 5.37 -7.50 0.18
C LEU A 179 4.75 -8.12 1.44
N ALA A 180 4.11 -9.29 1.35
CA ALA A 180 3.41 -9.87 2.49
C ALA A 180 4.37 -10.25 3.63
N ARG A 181 5.39 -11.08 3.36
CA ARG A 181 6.40 -11.45 4.36
C ARG A 181 7.21 -10.24 4.84
N PHE A 182 7.49 -9.31 3.92
CA PHE A 182 8.23 -8.10 4.22
C PHE A 182 7.47 -7.23 5.23
N THR A 183 6.16 -7.07 5.01
CA THR A 183 5.30 -6.28 5.90
C THR A 183 5.10 -6.97 7.24
N ILE A 184 5.02 -8.30 7.29
CA ILE A 184 5.04 -9.06 8.55
C ILE A 184 6.31 -8.76 9.33
N ALA A 185 7.48 -8.87 8.70
CA ALA A 185 8.76 -8.57 9.33
C ALA A 185 8.85 -7.12 9.79
N ALA A 186 8.39 -6.17 8.96
CA ALA A 186 8.37 -4.74 9.29
C ALA A 186 7.45 -4.45 10.48
N ALA A 187 6.30 -5.12 10.55
CA ALA A 187 5.36 -4.99 11.67
C ALA A 187 6.01 -5.43 12.99
N LEU A 188 6.71 -6.59 12.99
CA LEU A 188 7.48 -7.05 14.14
C LEU A 188 8.59 -6.06 14.51
N ALA A 189 9.36 -5.59 13.53
CA ALA A 189 10.45 -4.65 13.75
C ALA A 189 9.97 -3.29 14.31
N CYS A 190 8.85 -2.75 13.82
CA CYS A 190 8.25 -1.50 14.30
C CYS A 190 7.65 -1.60 15.70
N ASN A 191 7.39 -2.83 16.19
CA ASN A 191 6.89 -3.11 17.53
C ASN A 191 7.98 -3.69 18.46
N ASP A 192 9.25 -3.63 18.06
CA ASP A 192 10.40 -4.18 18.79
C ASP A 192 10.22 -5.65 19.22
N VAL A 193 9.45 -6.42 18.45
CA VAL A 193 9.22 -7.85 18.68
C VAL A 193 10.38 -8.63 18.10
N ASN A 194 11.37 -8.95 18.94
CA ASN A 194 12.62 -9.60 18.52
C ASN A 194 12.65 -11.11 18.76
N ASP A 195 11.73 -11.64 19.56
CA ASP A 195 11.61 -13.05 19.95
C ASP A 195 10.76 -13.89 18.98
N VAL A 196 10.00 -13.22 18.11
CA VAL A 196 9.20 -13.86 17.06
C VAL A 196 9.92 -13.71 15.71
N TRP A 197 10.26 -14.84 15.10
CA TRP A 197 10.71 -14.90 13.70
C TRP A 197 10.29 -16.22 13.08
N PHE A 198 9.57 -16.16 11.97
CA PHE A 198 9.01 -17.33 11.31
C PHE A 198 10.05 -18.07 10.46
N THR A 199 9.83 -19.36 10.24
CA THR A 199 10.58 -20.13 9.22
C THR A 199 10.11 -19.75 7.82
N ASP A 200 10.85 -20.13 6.79
CA ASP A 200 10.47 -19.84 5.40
C ASP A 200 9.12 -20.48 5.05
N GLU A 201 8.85 -21.71 5.50
CA GLU A 201 7.57 -22.40 5.27
C GLU A 201 6.40 -21.71 6.00
N GLN A 202 6.68 -21.15 7.17
CA GLN A 202 5.68 -20.36 7.90
C GLN A 202 5.41 -19.04 7.19
N PHE A 203 6.44 -18.37 6.68
CA PHE A 203 6.25 -17.17 5.86
C PHE A 203 5.48 -17.47 4.58
N ASP A 204 5.80 -18.57 3.89
CA ASP A 204 5.09 -19.00 2.68
C ASP A 204 3.59 -19.18 2.97
N LEU A 205 3.23 -19.86 4.08
CA LEU A 205 1.83 -20.05 4.47
C LEU A 205 1.13 -18.73 4.82
N LEU A 206 1.78 -17.84 5.56
CA LEU A 206 1.19 -16.57 5.97
C LEU A 206 1.00 -15.63 4.77
N ALA A 207 1.95 -15.61 3.84
CA ALA A 207 1.86 -14.85 2.60
C ALA A 207 0.75 -15.41 1.70
N GLU A 208 0.73 -16.73 1.46
CA GLU A 208 -0.32 -17.39 0.66
C GLU A 208 -1.73 -17.06 1.20
N LEU A 209 -1.89 -17.07 2.53
CA LEU A 209 -3.14 -16.72 3.20
C LEU A 209 -3.53 -15.25 2.98
N GLY A 210 -2.57 -14.33 3.10
CA GLY A 210 -2.78 -12.91 2.85
C GLY A 210 -3.11 -12.61 1.39
N ASP A 211 -2.24 -13.05 0.48
CA ASP A 211 -2.30 -12.79 -0.96
C ASP A 211 -3.56 -13.38 -1.58
N THR A 212 -3.94 -14.60 -1.21
CA THR A 212 -5.18 -15.21 -1.72
C THR A 212 -6.40 -14.40 -1.30
N GLN A 213 -6.43 -13.91 -0.06
CA GLN A 213 -7.53 -13.09 0.41
C GLN A 213 -7.54 -11.71 -0.26
N TYR A 214 -6.37 -11.07 -0.40
CA TYR A 214 -6.20 -9.79 -1.08
C TYR A 214 -6.67 -9.87 -2.54
N ASP A 215 -6.13 -10.82 -3.31
CA ASP A 215 -6.45 -11.00 -4.74
C ASP A 215 -7.91 -11.36 -4.99
N ALA A 216 -8.55 -12.05 -4.04
CA ALA A 216 -9.96 -12.37 -4.16
C ALA A 216 -10.82 -11.12 -4.01
N ILE A 217 -10.49 -10.22 -3.07
CA ILE A 217 -11.25 -8.98 -2.88
C ILE A 217 -10.95 -7.98 -4.00
N SER A 218 -9.69 -7.87 -4.42
CA SER A 218 -9.27 -6.97 -5.49
C SER A 218 -9.55 -7.51 -6.91
N TYR A 219 -10.16 -8.69 -7.05
CA TYR A 219 -10.34 -9.39 -8.33
C TYR A 219 -10.74 -8.51 -9.52
N PHE A 220 -11.84 -7.77 -9.41
CA PHE A 220 -12.29 -6.92 -10.51
C PHE A 220 -11.34 -5.76 -10.75
N LYS A 221 -10.74 -5.20 -9.70
CA LYS A 221 -9.70 -4.17 -9.80
C LYS A 221 -8.48 -4.72 -10.55
N HIS A 222 -7.86 -5.80 -10.07
CA HIS A 222 -6.67 -6.41 -10.67
C HIS A 222 -6.88 -6.79 -12.13
N ARG A 223 -7.99 -7.46 -12.45
CA ARG A 223 -8.34 -7.78 -13.84
C ARG A 223 -8.37 -6.52 -14.70
N SER A 224 -9.14 -5.55 -14.23
CA SER A 224 -9.32 -4.32 -14.95
C SER A 224 -8.02 -3.53 -15.10
N GLU A 225 -7.04 -3.72 -14.21
CA GLU A 225 -5.71 -3.11 -14.25
C GLU A 225 -4.72 -3.86 -15.13
N GLY A 226 -5.05 -5.08 -15.56
CA GLY A 226 -4.09 -5.98 -16.21
C GLY A 226 -2.97 -6.39 -15.25
N GLU A 227 -3.26 -6.49 -13.95
CA GLU A 227 -2.28 -6.91 -12.96
C GLU A 227 -1.79 -8.32 -13.28
N THR A 228 -0.49 -8.44 -13.57
CA THR A 228 0.18 -9.70 -13.88
C THR A 228 0.30 -10.59 -12.66
N ASN A 229 0.29 -10.00 -11.47
CA ASN A 229 0.44 -10.68 -10.19
C ASN A 229 -0.91 -10.79 -9.47
N SER A 230 -1.89 -11.44 -10.10
CA SER A 230 -3.18 -11.71 -9.46
C SER A 230 -3.49 -13.20 -9.52
N THR A 231 -3.69 -13.83 -8.37
CA THR A 231 -3.89 -15.28 -8.23
C THR A 231 -5.04 -15.79 -9.11
N PHE A 232 -6.13 -15.03 -9.18
CA PHE A 232 -7.32 -15.36 -9.98
C PHE A 232 -7.22 -14.94 -11.45
N ALA A 233 -6.07 -14.47 -11.90
CA ALA A 233 -5.72 -14.47 -13.33
C ALA A 233 -5.23 -15.85 -13.80
N TYR A 234 -4.75 -16.70 -12.87
CA TYR A 234 -4.18 -18.02 -13.15
C TYR A 234 -4.99 -19.18 -12.56
N MET A 235 -5.94 -18.87 -11.67
CA MET A 235 -6.88 -19.84 -11.10
C MET A 235 -8.32 -19.59 -11.59
N PRO A 236 -9.19 -20.63 -11.64
CA PRO A 236 -10.59 -20.47 -11.98
C PRO A 236 -11.30 -19.45 -11.08
N SER A 237 -11.93 -18.44 -11.69
CA SER A 237 -12.53 -17.31 -10.96
C SER A 237 -13.73 -17.68 -10.09
N ASP A 238 -14.37 -18.81 -10.38
CA ASP A 238 -15.47 -19.38 -9.60
C ASP A 238 -15.01 -19.96 -8.26
N LEU A 239 -13.74 -20.37 -8.15
CA LEU A 239 -13.14 -20.82 -6.89
C LEU A 239 -12.80 -19.67 -5.93
N ARG A 240 -12.79 -18.42 -6.42
CA ARG A 240 -12.38 -17.23 -5.66
C ARG A 240 -13.08 -17.07 -4.32
N VAL A 241 -14.41 -17.19 -4.32
CA VAL A 241 -15.21 -17.01 -3.11
C VAL A 241 -14.94 -18.13 -2.10
N GLN A 242 -14.83 -19.37 -2.59
CA GLN A 242 -14.54 -20.53 -1.75
C GLN A 242 -13.13 -20.44 -1.16
N ALA A 243 -12.12 -20.09 -1.96
CA ALA A 243 -10.75 -19.89 -1.51
C ALA A 243 -10.70 -18.81 -0.41
N TRP A 244 -11.26 -17.62 -0.67
CA TRP A 244 -11.29 -16.55 0.34
C TRP A 244 -11.97 -17.00 1.64
N GLN A 245 -13.09 -17.73 1.54
CA GLN A 245 -13.78 -18.25 2.73
C GLN A 245 -12.91 -19.23 3.52
N GLN A 246 -12.19 -20.13 2.84
CA GLN A 246 -11.30 -21.09 3.46
C GLN A 246 -10.14 -20.40 4.18
N TYR A 247 -9.41 -19.50 3.50
CA TYR A 247 -8.30 -18.78 4.12
C TYR A 247 -8.77 -17.86 5.26
N ARG A 248 -9.93 -17.21 5.14
CA ARG A 248 -10.51 -16.46 6.26
C ARG A 248 -10.74 -17.35 7.49
N ASN A 249 -11.24 -18.58 7.30
CA ASN A 249 -11.47 -19.49 8.42
C ASN A 249 -10.14 -19.92 9.06
N VAL A 250 -9.09 -20.14 8.25
CA VAL A 250 -7.73 -20.41 8.76
C VAL A 250 -7.20 -19.20 9.54
N LEU A 251 -7.39 -17.97 9.04
CA LEU A 251 -6.98 -16.76 9.72
C LEU A 251 -7.67 -16.60 11.09
N TRP A 252 -8.96 -16.93 11.17
CA TRP A 252 -9.69 -16.95 12.45
C TRP A 252 -9.15 -18.03 13.41
N ALA A 253 -8.84 -19.22 12.91
CA ALA A 253 -8.24 -20.27 13.72
C ALA A 253 -6.86 -19.84 14.27
N LEU A 254 -6.04 -19.19 13.44
CA LEU A 254 -4.75 -18.62 13.84
C LEU A 254 -4.93 -17.52 14.89
N ASP A 255 -5.87 -16.59 14.69
CA ASP A 255 -6.15 -15.54 15.66
C ASP A 255 -6.56 -16.10 17.03
N VAL A 256 -7.43 -17.12 17.08
CA VAL A 256 -7.79 -17.77 18.34
C VAL A 256 -6.59 -18.45 18.99
N ALA A 257 -5.76 -19.14 18.20
CA ALA A 257 -4.58 -19.85 18.71
C ALA A 257 -3.45 -18.91 19.17
N TRP A 258 -3.35 -17.73 18.56
CA TRP A 258 -2.25 -16.78 18.76
C TRP A 258 -2.63 -15.54 19.56
N GLY A 259 -3.92 -15.31 19.82
CA GLY A 259 -4.41 -14.06 20.44
C GLY A 259 -3.84 -13.76 21.83
N ARG A 260 -3.30 -14.78 22.53
CA ARG A 260 -2.61 -14.62 23.83
C ARG A 260 -1.09 -14.80 23.76
N ARG A 261 -0.52 -15.03 22.58
CA ARG A 261 0.93 -15.18 22.40
C ARG A 261 1.53 -13.79 22.14
N PRO A 262 2.50 -13.32 22.94
CA PRO A 262 3.15 -12.03 22.71
C PRO A 262 3.71 -11.92 21.28
N GLY A 263 3.61 -10.73 20.67
CA GLY A 263 4.13 -10.46 19.32
C GLY A 263 3.24 -10.95 18.17
N TYR A 264 2.59 -12.11 18.29
CA TYR A 264 1.75 -12.66 17.22
C TYR A 264 0.52 -11.81 16.83
N PRO A 265 -0.16 -11.10 17.77
CA PRO A 265 -1.24 -10.19 17.40
C PRO A 265 -0.83 -9.11 16.39
N VAL A 266 0.44 -8.68 16.38
CA VAL A 266 0.96 -7.73 15.38
C VAL A 266 0.82 -8.30 13.97
N VAL A 267 1.15 -9.59 13.80
CA VAL A 267 1.06 -10.32 12.52
C VAL A 267 -0.40 -10.53 12.10
N ILE A 268 -1.25 -10.93 13.05
CA ILE A 268 -2.69 -11.12 12.78
C ILE A 268 -3.37 -9.80 12.39
N ASN A 269 -2.99 -8.69 13.01
CA ASN A 269 -3.52 -7.37 12.66
C ASN A 269 -3.19 -6.98 11.22
N PHE A 270 -1.96 -7.25 10.77
CA PHE A 270 -1.59 -7.09 9.35
C PHE A 270 -2.47 -7.95 8.45
N LEU A 271 -2.49 -9.27 8.65
CA LEU A 271 -3.18 -10.22 7.76
C LEU A 271 -4.69 -9.95 7.65
N ARG A 272 -5.31 -9.53 8.76
CA ARG A 272 -6.73 -9.13 8.78
C ARG A 272 -7.01 -7.95 7.88
N ILE A 273 -6.18 -6.91 7.94
CA ILE A 273 -6.36 -5.70 7.15
C ILE A 273 -6.02 -5.97 5.68
N PHE A 274 -4.90 -6.66 5.45
CA PHE A 274 -4.42 -7.00 4.11
C PHE A 274 -5.44 -7.82 3.32
N GLY A 275 -6.05 -8.83 3.94
CA GLY A 275 -7.03 -9.72 3.28
C GLY A 275 -8.40 -9.10 2.94
N GLY A 276 -8.57 -7.77 3.02
CA GLY A 276 -9.79 -7.10 2.58
C GLY A 276 -9.94 -5.63 3.01
N PRO A 277 -9.99 -5.31 4.31
CA PRO A 277 -10.25 -3.95 4.81
C PRO A 277 -9.32 -2.86 4.25
N LEU A 278 -8.07 -3.20 3.92
CA LEU A 278 -7.12 -2.27 3.29
C LEU A 278 -7.72 -1.57 2.06
N HIS A 279 -8.50 -2.30 1.25
CA HIS A 279 -9.15 -1.77 0.05
C HIS A 279 -10.27 -0.78 0.34
N MET A 280 -10.81 -0.77 1.55
CA MET A 280 -11.90 0.12 1.96
C MET A 280 -11.40 1.34 2.72
N MET A 281 -10.20 1.25 3.32
CA MET A 281 -9.68 2.24 4.26
C MET A 281 -8.76 3.29 3.62
N MET A 282 -8.16 3.00 2.47
CA MET A 282 -7.21 3.91 1.82
C MET A 282 -7.78 4.61 0.60
N GLN A 283 -7.34 5.85 0.38
CA GLN A 283 -7.71 6.64 -0.80
C GLN A 283 -7.20 6.00 -2.11
N ARG A 284 -6.08 5.27 -2.06
CA ARG A 284 -5.51 4.55 -3.21
C ARG A 284 -6.50 3.57 -3.86
N TYR A 285 -7.33 2.89 -3.05
CA TYR A 285 -8.25 1.86 -3.56
C TYR A 285 -9.64 2.40 -3.92
N ARG A 286 -9.87 3.71 -3.71
CA ARG A 286 -11.02 4.47 -4.23
C ARG A 286 -12.40 3.91 -3.87
N PHE A 287 -12.50 3.13 -2.80
CA PHE A 287 -13.76 2.51 -2.39
C PHE A 287 -14.89 3.53 -2.26
N VAL A 288 -14.63 4.66 -1.61
CA VAL A 288 -15.61 5.73 -1.40
C VAL A 288 -15.96 6.42 -2.72
N GLU A 289 -14.94 6.80 -3.50
CA GLU A 289 -15.09 7.50 -4.78
C GLU A 289 -15.75 6.63 -5.85
N GLU A 290 -15.67 5.30 -5.71
CA GLU A 290 -16.32 4.34 -6.59
C GLU A 290 -17.71 3.91 -6.10
N GLY A 291 -18.29 4.64 -5.15
CA GLY A 291 -19.66 4.41 -4.68
C GLY A 291 -19.75 3.24 -3.71
N LEU A 292 -18.79 3.14 -2.80
CA LEU A 292 -18.67 2.05 -1.82
C LEU A 292 -18.57 0.67 -2.49
N THR A 293 -17.79 0.61 -3.57
CA THR A 293 -17.54 -0.61 -4.36
C THR A 293 -16.05 -0.88 -4.44
N ILE A 294 -15.65 -2.15 -4.32
CA ILE A 294 -14.26 -2.58 -4.47
C ILE A 294 -14.04 -2.99 -5.93
N GLY A 295 -13.53 -2.06 -6.73
CA GLY A 295 -13.30 -2.23 -8.16
C GLY A 295 -14.60 -2.30 -8.98
N ARG A 296 -14.46 -2.16 -10.30
CA ARG A 296 -15.59 -2.25 -11.24
C ARG A 296 -15.36 -3.38 -12.23
N GLN A 297 -16.44 -4.07 -12.60
CA GLN A 297 -16.37 -5.02 -13.70
C GLN A 297 -15.82 -4.36 -14.96
N GLU A 298 -15.02 -5.11 -15.71
CA GLU A 298 -14.38 -4.63 -16.92
C GLU A 298 -15.43 -4.19 -17.94
N ASN A 299 -15.33 -2.94 -18.38
CA ASN A 299 -16.03 -2.43 -19.55
C ASN A 299 -15.04 -1.59 -20.37
N LYS A 300 -15.46 -1.18 -21.58
CA LYS A 300 -14.59 -0.42 -22.47
C LYS A 300 -14.00 0.84 -21.81
N GLN A 301 -14.79 1.56 -21.02
CA GLN A 301 -14.35 2.76 -20.30
C GLN A 301 -13.27 2.44 -19.25
N VAL A 302 -13.47 1.39 -18.46
CA VAL A 302 -12.50 0.95 -17.43
C VAL A 302 -11.19 0.50 -18.07
N VAL A 303 -11.24 -0.23 -19.19
CA VAL A 303 -10.04 -0.66 -19.93
C VAL A 303 -9.29 0.53 -20.52
N ASP A 304 -10.00 1.46 -21.15
CA ASP A 304 -9.41 2.65 -21.77
C ASP A 304 -8.75 3.56 -20.70
N GLN A 305 -9.35 3.69 -19.50
CA GLN A 305 -8.74 4.39 -18.36
C GLN A 305 -7.45 3.71 -17.86
N THR A 306 -7.45 2.39 -17.77
CA THR A 306 -6.28 1.61 -17.32
C THR A 306 -5.06 1.87 -18.16
N ARG A 307 -5.24 1.81 -19.50
CA ARG A 307 -4.16 2.00 -20.47
C ARG A 307 -3.53 3.40 -20.42
N GLN A 308 -4.19 4.36 -19.77
CA GLN A 308 -3.71 5.73 -19.58
C GLN A 308 -3.07 5.97 -18.20
N HIS A 309 -2.84 4.90 -17.43
CA HIS A 309 -2.40 4.92 -16.03
C HIS A 309 -3.34 5.73 -15.12
N PHE A 310 -4.63 5.81 -15.48
CA PHE A 310 -5.64 6.60 -14.76
C PHE A 310 -5.94 6.08 -13.35
N LYS A 311 -5.51 4.85 -13.06
CA LYS A 311 -6.02 4.07 -11.92
C LYS A 311 -5.27 4.25 -10.62
N LEU A 312 -3.98 4.60 -10.66
CA LEU A 312 -3.26 4.93 -9.42
C LEU A 312 -3.69 6.28 -8.87
N TRP A 313 -4.03 7.23 -9.74
CA TRP A 313 -4.47 8.56 -9.35
C TRP A 313 -5.37 9.10 -10.46
N ASN A 314 -6.61 9.49 -10.15
CA ASN A 314 -7.37 10.35 -11.04
C ASN A 314 -6.44 11.51 -11.44
N ARG A 315 -6.09 11.63 -12.73
CA ARG A 315 -5.33 12.80 -13.21
C ARG A 315 -6.12 14.02 -12.74
N LEU A 316 -5.46 14.97 -12.12
CA LEU A 316 -6.05 16.28 -11.82
C LEU A 316 -6.58 16.98 -13.09
N ALA A 317 -6.14 16.53 -14.26
CA ALA A 317 -6.70 16.89 -15.57
C ALA A 317 -8.16 16.43 -15.80
N ALA A 318 -8.66 15.42 -15.09
CA ALA A 318 -10.07 14.98 -15.20
C ALA A 318 -11.07 16.02 -14.63
N THR A 319 -10.57 17.07 -13.98
CA THR A 319 -11.39 18.24 -13.59
C THR A 319 -11.51 19.31 -14.68
N GLY A 320 -10.98 19.06 -15.89
CA GLY A 320 -11.21 19.89 -17.07
C GLY A 320 -12.14 19.24 -18.07
N LEU A 321 -13.42 19.63 -18.05
CA LEU A 321 -14.38 19.57 -19.19
C LEU A 321 -14.74 18.17 -19.72
N LEU A 322 -15.89 17.64 -19.29
CA LEU A 322 -16.75 16.92 -20.24
C LEU A 322 -17.58 17.97 -21.00
N PRO A 323 -17.50 18.05 -22.34
CA PRO A 323 -18.43 18.88 -23.10
C PRO A 323 -19.84 18.31 -22.95
N ASN A 324 -20.77 19.19 -22.58
CA ASN A 324 -22.21 18.95 -22.72
C ASN A 324 -22.53 18.51 -24.16
N THR A 325 -22.96 17.26 -24.35
CA THR A 325 -23.86 16.90 -25.45
C THR A 325 -24.83 15.81 -25.00
N TRP A 326 -25.83 16.22 -24.22
CA TRP A 326 -27.15 15.59 -24.27
C TRP A 326 -28.07 16.52 -25.08
N SER A 327 -28.12 16.33 -26.41
CA SER A 327 -29.22 16.85 -27.22
C SER A 327 -30.25 15.73 -27.39
N ALA A 328 -31.24 15.71 -26.51
CA ALA A 328 -32.45 14.93 -26.70
C ALA A 328 -33.28 15.59 -27.80
N THR A 329 -33.28 14.99 -29.00
CA THR A 329 -34.34 15.21 -29.99
C THR A 329 -34.75 13.88 -30.58
N SER A 330 -35.77 13.27 -29.98
CA SER A 330 -36.80 12.54 -30.73
C SER A 330 -38.16 12.91 -30.14
N ARG A 331 -38.83 13.85 -30.82
CA ARG A 331 -40.29 13.97 -30.74
C ARG A 331 -40.86 12.76 -31.45
N SER A 332 -41.55 11.88 -30.73
CA SER A 332 -42.55 10.99 -31.33
C SER A 332 -43.92 11.62 -31.16
N SER A 333 -44.48 12.12 -32.25
CA SER A 333 -45.92 12.37 -32.39
C SER A 333 -46.38 11.76 -33.71
N ARG A 334 -46.79 10.49 -33.64
CA ARG A 334 -48.01 9.88 -34.18
C ARG A 334 -47.86 8.37 -34.24
#